data_AF-A0A3B0JXM1-F1
#
_entry.id   AF-A0A3B0JXM1-F1
#
_cell.length_a   1.000
_cell.length_b   1.000
_cell.length_c   1.000
_cell.angle_alpha   90.00
_cell.angle_beta   90.00
_cell.angle_gamma   90.00
#
_symmetry.space_group_name_H-M   'P 1'
#
loop_
_entity.id
_entity.type
_entity.pdbx_description
1 polymer ?
#
loop_
_entity_poly.entity_id
_entity_poly.type
_entity_poly.pdbx_seq_one_letter_code
_entity_poly.pdbx_strand_id
1 'polypeptide(L)'
;MPMWPCSAPPKATAWYPFWSSRKSSPSSRRWTVSAPGHYTAFQTSLMTFLSVGSPSREVQESKVTLGQVYGVLTVLILQSNSTTGLMEVEVHLLNGPGLAPRKCHVLRLSLVGRFAINTVDNLIVVHHQATGTSLLFDISLTGEVIQDITYHAPVTTGRSIKPFGLKLPSLSPDGQILQCELYSTHWVLFQPNIVIDAKLGCMWYLNLCIDPLCNLISDRIRLTEFLLQRSSGKQVLLKVLGQLVDDQYKGTLLPVLETIFSRINKIYASWVQLELQNQTAQPSNIKTTTVKHSSPPIVLIEQLDMVQIFQRIAKRPYTETILMLYLQSLSKFNIAAQEELSKMIISELIHNHSFDTLRRLVSYSMLLESKAVACFLLSHSDVNTAISQVAIDMLGKIQAYEIIVEVMLGQGKVIDALRLAKNSLGLDKVPARKFLEAAHKTRDDLIFHSVFRFFQMRNLKLYETLAFPKAEQCTEFIQHYNGTFPTDNSLRPQII
;
A
#
# COMPACT_ATOMS: atom_id res chain seq x y z
N MET A 1 53.44 -14.57 -0.80
CA MET A 1 53.64 -15.36 -2.03
C MET A 1 53.95 -16.79 -1.62
N PRO A 2 53.05 -17.73 -1.93
CA PRO A 2 53.30 -18.64 -3.05
C PRO A 2 52.10 -18.82 -3.99
N MET A 3 52.39 -19.05 -5.27
CA MET A 3 51.48 -19.43 -6.35
C MET A 3 51.23 -20.94 -6.34
N TRP A 4 49.98 -21.39 -6.39
CA TRP A 4 49.54 -22.73 -6.85
C TRP A 4 48.17 -22.59 -7.58
N PRO A 5 47.78 -23.54 -8.45
CA PRO A 5 47.51 -23.28 -9.89
C PRO A 5 46.04 -23.03 -10.29
N CYS A 6 45.86 -22.42 -11.46
CA CYS A 6 44.58 -22.32 -12.18
C CYS A 6 43.99 -23.71 -12.48
N SER A 7 42.85 -24.02 -11.86
CA SER A 7 41.97 -25.11 -12.28
C SER A 7 41.01 -24.62 -13.37
N ALA A 8 41.04 -25.26 -14.54
CA ALA A 8 40.14 -25.02 -15.66
C ALA A 8 38.65 -25.18 -15.27
N PRO A 9 37.73 -24.42 -15.89
CA PRO A 9 36.30 -24.63 -15.70
C PRO A 9 35.87 -25.98 -16.31
N PRO A 10 34.88 -26.68 -15.72
CA PRO A 10 34.39 -27.94 -16.26
C PRO A 10 33.78 -27.70 -17.65
N LYS A 11 34.16 -28.56 -18.61
CA LYS A 11 33.67 -28.56 -19.99
C LYS A 11 32.13 -28.62 -20.00
N ALA A 12 31.50 -27.61 -20.59
CA ALA A 12 30.08 -27.65 -20.94
C ALA A 12 29.87 -28.71 -22.03
N THR A 13 29.23 -29.82 -21.68
CA THR A 13 28.79 -30.83 -22.65
C THR A 13 27.65 -30.23 -23.46
N ALA A 14 27.89 -30.02 -24.76
CA ALA A 14 26.88 -29.59 -25.71
C ALA A 14 25.83 -30.70 -25.88
N TRP A 15 24.56 -30.38 -25.60
CA TRP A 15 23.43 -31.26 -25.83
C TRP A 15 22.78 -30.89 -27.16
N TYR A 16 23.11 -31.62 -28.23
CA TYR A 16 22.36 -31.61 -29.48
C TYR A 16 21.32 -32.74 -29.45
N PRO A 17 20.01 -32.49 -29.69
CA PRO A 17 19.07 -33.56 -29.93
C PRO A 17 19.26 -34.10 -31.35
N PHE A 18 19.61 -35.39 -31.45
CA PHE A 18 19.70 -36.15 -32.69
C PHE A 18 18.28 -36.44 -33.21
N TRP A 19 17.93 -35.99 -34.41
CA TRP A 19 16.63 -36.28 -35.05
C TRP A 19 16.79 -37.42 -36.05
N SER A 20 16.20 -38.59 -35.77
CA SER A 20 16.03 -39.65 -36.78
C SER A 20 14.56 -39.77 -37.19
N SER A 21 14.28 -39.52 -38.47
CA SER A 21 12.97 -39.74 -39.09
C SER A 21 12.83 -41.21 -39.48
N ARG A 22 11.83 -41.92 -38.94
CA ARG A 22 11.27 -43.13 -39.58
C ARG A 22 9.92 -42.77 -40.18
N LYS A 23 9.77 -43.03 -41.48
CA LYS A 23 8.54 -42.85 -42.25
C LYS A 23 7.45 -43.80 -41.73
N SER A 24 6.34 -43.27 -41.25
CA SER A 24 5.03 -43.92 -41.25
C SER A 24 3.92 -42.88 -41.43
N SER A 25 2.90 -43.26 -42.20
CA SER A 25 1.74 -42.50 -42.69
C SER A 25 0.79 -41.96 -41.59
N PRO A 26 -0.21 -41.10 -41.92
CA PRO A 26 -0.64 -40.01 -41.06
C PRO A 26 -1.85 -40.36 -40.18
N SER A 27 -1.62 -40.67 -38.91
CA SER A 27 -2.57 -40.39 -37.84
C SER A 27 -1.83 -40.36 -36.51
N SER A 28 -1.92 -39.23 -35.82
CA SER A 28 -1.39 -38.99 -34.46
C SER A 28 0.14 -39.13 -34.30
N ARG A 29 0.87 -38.01 -34.40
CA ARG A 29 2.25 -37.92 -33.89
C ARG A 29 2.21 -37.72 -32.39
N ARG A 30 2.53 -38.77 -31.63
CA ARG A 30 2.73 -38.75 -30.18
C ARG A 30 4.21 -38.43 -29.90
N TRP A 31 4.49 -37.35 -29.19
CA TRP A 31 5.85 -36.98 -28.78
C TRP A 31 6.10 -37.40 -27.33
N THR A 32 7.26 -38.01 -27.07
CA THR A 32 7.75 -38.33 -25.73
C THR A 32 9.10 -37.66 -25.53
N VAL A 33 9.25 -36.93 -24.42
CA VAL A 33 10.54 -36.43 -23.94
C VAL A 33 10.92 -37.28 -22.74
N SER A 34 12.04 -38.00 -22.82
CA SER A 34 12.63 -38.74 -21.71
C SER A 34 14.01 -38.18 -21.38
N ALA A 35 14.20 -37.74 -20.14
CA ALA A 35 15.52 -37.58 -19.53
C ALA A 35 15.84 -38.85 -18.71
N PRO A 36 17.09 -39.32 -18.64
CA PRO A 36 17.41 -40.60 -18.01
C PRO A 36 17.60 -40.44 -16.50
N GLY A 37 16.89 -41.25 -15.71
CA GLY A 37 17.20 -41.44 -14.29
C GLY A 37 15.99 -41.87 -13.46
N HIS A 38 16.05 -43.11 -12.96
CA HIS A 38 15.13 -43.76 -12.02
C HIS A 38 13.80 -44.27 -12.59
N TYR A 39 13.84 -45.54 -12.99
CA TYR A 39 12.68 -46.37 -13.29
C TYR A 39 11.92 -46.71 -12.01
N THR A 40 10.72 -46.17 -11.88
CA THR A 40 9.58 -46.91 -11.31
C THR A 40 8.54 -46.99 -12.42
N ALA A 41 8.19 -48.21 -12.81
CA ALA A 41 7.21 -48.48 -13.84
C ALA A 41 5.83 -47.93 -13.39
N PHE A 42 5.50 -46.71 -13.79
CA PHE A 42 4.13 -46.23 -13.73
C PHE A 42 3.38 -46.85 -14.90
N GLN A 43 2.59 -47.85 -14.55
CA GLN A 43 1.54 -48.43 -15.36
C GLN A 43 0.75 -47.30 -16.04
N THR A 44 0.63 -47.39 -17.36
CA THR A 44 -0.15 -46.51 -18.23
C THR A 44 -1.63 -46.50 -17.86
N SER A 45 -2.01 -45.74 -16.82
CA SER A 45 -3.38 -45.34 -16.54
C SER A 45 -3.38 -43.95 -15.88
N LEU A 46 -4.32 -43.11 -16.30
CA LEU A 46 -4.48 -41.68 -15.98
C LEU A 46 -3.55 -40.68 -16.69
N MET A 47 -3.67 -40.62 -18.03
CA MET A 47 -3.70 -39.28 -18.66
C MET A 47 -5.05 -38.67 -18.29
N THR A 48 -5.06 -37.75 -17.32
CA THR A 48 -6.26 -36.99 -16.97
C THR A 48 -6.60 -36.07 -18.13
N PHE A 49 -7.57 -36.48 -18.96
CA PHE A 49 -8.11 -35.61 -20.00
C PHE A 49 -8.82 -34.43 -19.33
N LEU A 50 -8.33 -33.21 -19.55
CA LEU A 50 -9.02 -31.98 -19.16
C LEU A 50 -10.27 -31.82 -20.06
N SER A 51 -11.42 -32.30 -19.59
CA SER A 51 -12.71 -32.09 -20.25
C SER A 51 -13.17 -30.64 -20.03
N VAL A 52 -12.63 -29.71 -20.84
CA VAL A 52 -13.05 -28.31 -20.84
C VAL A 52 -14.22 -28.16 -21.82
N GLY A 53 -15.44 -28.44 -21.35
CA GLY A 53 -16.66 -28.23 -22.15
C GLY A 53 -17.73 -29.31 -21.96
N SER A 54 -18.91 -29.04 -22.50
CA SER A 54 -19.94 -30.05 -22.72
C SER A 54 -19.41 -31.15 -23.65
N PRO A 55 -19.81 -32.43 -23.48
CA PRO A 55 -19.26 -33.59 -24.20
C PRO A 55 -19.43 -33.56 -25.74
N SER A 56 -20.04 -32.52 -26.29
CA SER A 56 -20.32 -32.31 -27.71
C SER A 56 -19.37 -31.33 -28.43
N ARG A 57 -18.36 -30.76 -27.74
CA ARG A 57 -17.51 -29.70 -28.32
C ARG A 57 -16.03 -30.09 -28.33
N GLU A 58 -15.55 -30.56 -29.48
CA GLU A 58 -14.12 -30.79 -29.70
C GLU A 58 -13.36 -29.47 -29.89
N VAL A 59 -12.32 -29.26 -29.11
CA VAL A 59 -11.44 -28.08 -29.20
C VAL A 59 -10.09 -28.51 -29.78
N GLN A 60 -9.64 -27.84 -30.84
CA GLN A 60 -8.32 -28.08 -31.43
C GLN A 60 -7.21 -27.60 -30.48
N GLU A 61 -6.15 -28.40 -30.32
CA GLU A 61 -4.97 -28.07 -29.50
C GLU A 61 -4.36 -26.71 -29.89
N SER A 62 -4.31 -26.40 -31.18
CA SER A 62 -3.78 -25.13 -31.71
C SER A 62 -4.59 -23.89 -31.29
N LYS A 63 -5.77 -24.06 -30.69
CA LYS A 63 -6.64 -22.99 -30.17
C LYS A 63 -6.59 -22.87 -28.66
N VAL A 64 -5.82 -23.73 -27.98
CA VAL A 64 -5.69 -23.76 -26.53
C VAL A 64 -4.34 -23.17 -26.14
N THR A 65 -4.34 -22.33 -25.11
CA THR A 65 -3.13 -21.75 -24.53
C THR A 65 -3.21 -21.88 -23.01
N LEU A 66 -2.17 -22.46 -22.40
CA LEU A 66 -2.06 -22.60 -20.95
C LEU A 66 -1.17 -21.49 -20.40
N GLY A 67 -1.72 -20.63 -19.55
CA GLY A 67 -0.97 -19.52 -18.95
C GLY A 67 -1.21 -19.43 -17.44
N GLN A 68 -0.58 -18.45 -16.81
CA GLN A 68 -0.85 -18.11 -15.41
C GLN A 68 -1.23 -16.63 -15.33
N VAL A 69 -2.37 -16.33 -14.72
CA VAL A 69 -2.90 -14.97 -14.56
C VAL A 69 -3.26 -14.77 -13.10
N TYR A 70 -2.73 -13.71 -12.46
CA TYR A 70 -2.91 -13.43 -11.03
C TYR A 70 -2.56 -14.61 -10.12
N GLY A 71 -1.50 -15.34 -10.47
CA GLY A 71 -1.05 -16.52 -9.73
C GLY A 71 -1.88 -17.79 -9.98
N VAL A 72 -2.99 -17.71 -10.72
CA VAL A 72 -3.88 -18.85 -11.02
C VAL A 72 -3.57 -19.43 -12.40
N LEU A 73 -3.36 -20.74 -12.46
CA LEU A 73 -3.20 -21.44 -13.74
C LEU A 73 -4.51 -21.34 -14.54
N THR A 74 -4.41 -21.01 -15.82
CA THR A 74 -5.54 -20.60 -16.65
C THR A 74 -5.46 -21.28 -18.01
N VAL A 75 -6.59 -21.81 -18.47
CA VAL A 75 -6.76 -22.31 -19.84
C VAL A 75 -7.48 -21.25 -20.67
N LEU A 76 -6.82 -20.79 -21.72
CA LEU A 76 -7.33 -19.80 -22.66
C LEU A 76 -7.72 -20.53 -23.95
N ILE A 77 -8.98 -20.43 -24.35
CA ILE A 77 -9.49 -21.12 -25.53
C ILE A 77 -10.02 -20.11 -26.53
N LEU A 78 -9.39 -20.07 -27.70
CA LEU A 78 -9.81 -19.20 -28.81
C LEU A 78 -10.96 -19.84 -29.58
N GLN A 79 -12.10 -19.15 -29.66
CA GLN A 79 -13.31 -19.67 -30.32
C GLN A 79 -14.02 -18.58 -31.12
N SER A 80 -14.82 -19.01 -32.10
CA SER A 80 -15.77 -18.13 -32.76
C SER A 80 -17.07 -18.12 -31.97
N ASN A 81 -17.62 -16.94 -31.76
CA ASN A 81 -18.98 -16.77 -31.26
C ASN A 81 -19.96 -17.30 -32.32
N SER A 82 -20.89 -18.17 -31.91
CA SER A 82 -21.85 -18.84 -32.81
C SER A 82 -22.85 -17.88 -33.44
N THR A 83 -23.15 -16.76 -32.77
CA THR A 83 -24.19 -15.82 -33.20
C THR A 83 -23.61 -14.72 -34.09
N THR A 84 -22.41 -14.22 -33.76
CA THR A 84 -21.80 -13.08 -34.46
C THR A 84 -20.68 -13.47 -35.42
N GLY A 85 -20.14 -14.69 -35.32
CA GLY A 85 -18.96 -15.12 -36.09
C GLY A 85 -17.64 -14.45 -35.67
N LEU A 86 -17.68 -13.57 -34.67
CA LEU A 86 -16.50 -12.87 -34.15
C LEU A 86 -15.70 -13.77 -33.22
N MET A 87 -14.39 -13.59 -33.18
CA MET A 87 -13.53 -14.37 -32.31
C MET A 87 -13.57 -13.85 -30.86
N GLU A 88 -13.53 -14.79 -29.92
CA GLU A 88 -13.54 -14.56 -28.48
C GLU A 88 -12.52 -15.50 -27.82
N VAL A 89 -12.01 -15.12 -26.65
CA VAL A 89 -11.19 -16.01 -25.81
C VAL A 89 -11.96 -16.38 -24.57
N GLU A 90 -12.24 -17.67 -24.40
CA GLU A 90 -12.81 -18.21 -23.16
C GLU A 90 -11.69 -18.46 -22.15
N VAL A 91 -11.84 -17.89 -20.96
CA VAL A 91 -10.87 -18.00 -19.86
C VAL A 91 -11.42 -18.95 -18.80
N HIS A 92 -10.73 -20.08 -18.63
CA HIS A 92 -11.06 -21.08 -17.63
C HIS A 92 -10.01 -21.08 -16.52
N LEU A 93 -10.44 -20.75 -15.30
CA LEU A 93 -9.55 -20.73 -14.14
C LEU A 93 -9.48 -22.11 -13.51
N LEU A 94 -8.26 -22.56 -13.18
CA LEU A 94 -8.02 -23.79 -12.44
C LEU A 94 -7.91 -23.48 -10.94
N ASN A 95 -9.02 -23.67 -10.22
CA ASN A 95 -9.15 -23.26 -8.81
C ASN A 95 -8.48 -24.19 -7.78
N GLY A 96 -7.48 -24.98 -8.19
CA GLY A 96 -6.73 -25.89 -7.31
C GLY A 96 -6.76 -27.35 -7.78
N PRO A 97 -5.98 -28.22 -7.11
CA PRO A 97 -5.85 -29.62 -7.50
C PRO A 97 -7.19 -30.36 -7.38
N GLY A 98 -7.55 -31.11 -8.43
CA GLY A 98 -8.75 -31.95 -8.45
C GLY A 98 -10.08 -31.24 -8.77
N LEU A 99 -10.09 -29.91 -8.89
CA LEU A 99 -11.27 -29.16 -9.32
C LEU A 99 -11.32 -29.04 -10.84
N ALA A 100 -12.51 -29.20 -11.41
CA ALA A 100 -12.72 -28.99 -12.84
C ALA A 100 -12.49 -27.51 -13.22
N PRO A 101 -11.88 -27.23 -14.38
CA PRO A 101 -11.74 -25.86 -14.87
C PRO A 101 -13.10 -25.21 -15.05
N ARG A 102 -13.26 -24.00 -14.50
CA ARG A 102 -14.51 -23.25 -14.59
C ARG A 102 -14.36 -22.11 -15.61
N LYS A 103 -15.27 -22.03 -16.57
CA LYS A 103 -15.39 -20.85 -17.44
C LYS A 103 -15.84 -19.67 -16.58
N CYS A 104 -14.96 -18.68 -16.42
CA CYS A 104 -15.24 -17.51 -15.59
C CYS A 104 -15.27 -16.22 -16.40
N HIS A 105 -14.47 -16.13 -17.47
CA HIS A 105 -14.37 -14.92 -18.26
C HIS A 105 -14.40 -15.18 -19.77
N VAL A 106 -14.87 -14.20 -20.52
CA VAL A 106 -14.86 -14.19 -21.99
C VAL A 106 -14.30 -12.85 -22.46
N LEU A 107 -13.26 -12.90 -23.30
CA LEU A 107 -12.63 -11.71 -23.88
C LEU A 107 -13.19 -11.49 -25.28
N ARG A 108 -13.92 -10.39 -25.49
CA ARG A 108 -14.50 -10.06 -26.80
C ARG A 108 -13.45 -9.38 -27.67
N LEU A 109 -12.98 -10.06 -28.71
CA LEU A 109 -11.93 -9.52 -29.60
C LEU A 109 -12.50 -8.61 -30.69
N SER A 110 -13.77 -8.81 -31.06
CA SER A 110 -14.46 -8.06 -32.12
C SER A 110 -13.78 -8.11 -33.49
N LEU A 111 -12.95 -9.13 -33.72
CA LEU A 111 -12.16 -9.33 -34.94
C LEU A 111 -12.26 -10.80 -35.36
N VAL A 112 -11.92 -11.08 -36.61
CA VAL A 112 -11.83 -12.44 -37.19
C VAL A 112 -10.44 -12.66 -37.77
N GLY A 113 -9.96 -13.90 -37.74
CA GLY A 113 -8.66 -14.25 -38.30
C GLY A 113 -7.79 -15.06 -37.35
N ARG A 114 -6.47 -14.95 -37.56
CA ARG A 114 -5.46 -15.66 -36.77
C ARG A 114 -5.04 -14.82 -35.57
N PHE A 115 -5.14 -15.43 -34.40
CA PHE A 115 -4.75 -14.82 -33.14
C PHE A 115 -3.68 -15.67 -32.45
N ALA A 116 -2.83 -14.98 -31.70
CA ALA A 116 -1.92 -15.59 -30.75
C ALA A 116 -2.08 -14.91 -29.39
N ILE A 117 -1.73 -15.62 -28.32
CA ILE A 117 -1.97 -15.16 -26.96
C ILE A 117 -0.69 -15.26 -26.14
N ASN A 118 -0.38 -14.19 -25.41
CA ASN A 118 0.64 -14.12 -24.37
C ASN A 118 0.03 -13.60 -23.07
N THR A 119 0.70 -13.88 -21.97
CA THR A 119 0.42 -13.24 -20.68
C THR A 119 1.61 -12.35 -20.30
N VAL A 120 1.35 -11.07 -20.01
CA VAL A 120 2.38 -10.09 -19.65
C VAL A 120 1.90 -9.28 -18.45
N ASP A 121 2.59 -9.36 -17.31
CA ASP A 121 2.24 -8.63 -16.08
C ASP A 121 0.76 -8.81 -15.65
N ASN A 122 0.31 -10.07 -15.66
CA ASN A 122 -1.08 -10.50 -15.43
C ASN A 122 -2.13 -9.99 -16.44
N LEU A 123 -1.69 -9.40 -17.55
CA LEU A 123 -2.56 -9.07 -18.69
C LEU A 123 -2.56 -10.18 -19.71
N ILE A 124 -3.74 -10.47 -20.26
CA ILE A 124 -3.87 -11.34 -21.43
C ILE A 124 -3.72 -10.45 -22.66
N VAL A 125 -2.63 -10.68 -23.40
CA VAL A 125 -2.31 -9.97 -24.63
C VAL A 125 -2.68 -10.84 -25.82
N VAL A 126 -3.64 -10.37 -26.62
CA VAL A 126 -4.12 -11.08 -27.80
C VAL A 126 -3.61 -10.37 -29.04
N HIS A 127 -2.70 -11.02 -29.75
CA HIS A 127 -2.08 -10.53 -30.97
C HIS A 127 -2.94 -10.93 -32.18
N HIS A 128 -3.36 -9.95 -32.98
CA HIS A 128 -4.07 -10.19 -34.22
C HIS A 128 -3.13 -10.00 -35.42
N GLN A 129 -2.88 -11.09 -36.14
CA GLN A 129 -1.88 -11.11 -37.20
C GLN A 129 -2.26 -10.24 -38.39
N ALA A 130 -3.52 -10.29 -38.85
CA ALA A 130 -3.93 -9.62 -40.09
C ALA A 130 -3.88 -8.09 -39.98
N THR A 131 -4.16 -7.52 -38.80
CA THR A 131 -4.09 -6.08 -38.56
C THR A 131 -2.76 -5.62 -37.97
N GLY A 132 -1.88 -6.55 -37.56
CA GLY A 132 -0.63 -6.22 -36.87
C GLY A 132 -0.86 -5.47 -35.56
N THR A 133 -1.91 -5.81 -34.82
CA THR A 133 -2.27 -5.14 -33.55
C THR A 133 -2.34 -6.12 -32.40
N SER A 134 -2.26 -5.60 -31.18
CA SER A 134 -2.38 -6.35 -29.93
C SER A 134 -3.43 -5.72 -29.04
N LEU A 135 -4.36 -6.55 -28.60
CA LEU A 135 -5.43 -6.21 -27.67
C LEU A 135 -4.98 -6.60 -26.26
N LEU A 136 -5.20 -5.71 -25.31
CA LEU A 136 -4.87 -5.93 -23.90
C LEU A 136 -6.16 -6.19 -23.14
N PHE A 137 -6.20 -7.27 -22.36
CA PHE A 137 -7.31 -7.60 -21.49
C PHE A 137 -6.81 -7.81 -20.06
N ASP A 138 -7.60 -7.34 -19.10
CA ASP A 138 -7.36 -7.52 -17.69
C ASP A 138 -8.60 -8.11 -17.03
N ILE A 139 -8.49 -9.35 -16.53
CA ILE A 139 -9.62 -10.05 -15.93
C ILE A 139 -9.97 -9.52 -14.52
N SER A 140 -9.11 -8.71 -13.91
CA SER A 140 -9.42 -8.08 -12.61
C SER A 140 -10.26 -6.82 -12.74
N LEU A 141 -10.34 -6.23 -13.93
CA LEU A 141 -11.18 -5.08 -14.18
C LEU A 141 -12.65 -5.49 -14.27
N THR A 142 -13.54 -4.54 -14.03
CA THR A 142 -14.98 -4.78 -14.15
C THR A 142 -15.37 -5.06 -15.60
N GLY A 143 -16.26 -6.03 -15.78
CA GLY A 143 -16.83 -6.41 -17.06
C GLY A 143 -18.33 -6.68 -16.93
N GLU A 144 -18.97 -6.94 -18.06
CA GLU A 144 -20.41 -7.25 -18.11
C GLU A 144 -20.64 -8.68 -17.61
N VAL A 145 -21.46 -8.87 -16.57
CA VAL A 145 -21.71 -10.20 -15.99
C VAL A 145 -23.01 -10.76 -16.54
N ILE A 146 -22.94 -11.91 -17.22
CA ILE A 146 -24.09 -12.63 -17.75
C ILE A 146 -23.97 -14.08 -17.31
N GLN A 147 -24.97 -14.60 -16.59
CA GLN A 147 -25.00 -16.00 -16.12
C GLN A 147 -23.70 -16.42 -15.38
N ASP A 148 -23.21 -15.56 -14.49
CA ASP A 148 -22.00 -15.80 -13.67
C ASP A 148 -20.69 -15.93 -14.48
N ILE A 149 -20.70 -15.44 -15.72
CA ILE A 149 -19.52 -15.27 -16.59
C ILE A 149 -19.31 -13.78 -16.85
N THR A 150 -18.08 -13.30 -16.68
CA THR A 150 -17.72 -11.90 -16.93
C THR A 150 -17.18 -11.71 -18.35
N TYR A 151 -17.81 -10.83 -19.11
CA TYR A 151 -17.40 -10.44 -20.45
C TYR A 151 -16.56 -9.17 -20.39
N HIS A 152 -15.39 -9.22 -21.02
CA HIS A 152 -14.42 -8.14 -21.01
C HIS A 152 -14.26 -7.53 -22.38
N ALA A 153 -14.22 -6.19 -22.41
CA ALA A 153 -13.74 -5.42 -23.54
C ALA A 153 -12.24 -5.12 -23.37
N PRO A 154 -11.50 -4.85 -24.47
CA PRO A 154 -10.10 -4.43 -24.38
C PRO A 154 -9.92 -3.24 -23.43
N VAL A 155 -8.80 -3.21 -22.70
CA VAL A 155 -8.44 -2.10 -21.79
C VAL A 155 -8.28 -0.79 -22.58
N THR A 156 -7.68 -0.88 -23.76
CA THR A 156 -7.51 0.24 -24.71
C THR A 156 -7.71 -0.27 -26.13
N THR A 157 -7.77 0.65 -27.09
CA THR A 157 -7.78 0.29 -28.51
C THR A 157 -6.54 -0.52 -28.89
N GLY A 158 -6.69 -1.50 -29.78
CA GLY A 158 -5.59 -2.36 -30.20
C GLY A 158 -4.43 -1.56 -30.80
N ARG A 159 -3.22 -1.84 -30.35
CA ARG A 159 -2.01 -1.18 -30.84
C ARG A 159 -0.93 -2.18 -31.23
N SER A 160 -0.10 -1.79 -32.19
CA SER A 160 1.04 -2.60 -32.61
C SER A 160 2.13 -2.63 -31.53
N ILE A 161 2.88 -3.72 -31.47
CA ILE A 161 4.14 -3.79 -30.70
C ILE A 161 5.07 -2.68 -31.21
N LYS A 162 5.85 -2.07 -30.32
CA LYS A 162 6.81 -1.03 -30.70
C LYS A 162 7.78 -1.59 -31.75
N PRO A 163 7.90 -0.98 -32.95
CA PRO A 163 8.87 -1.42 -33.95
C PRO A 163 10.29 -1.44 -33.39
N PHE A 164 11.05 -2.46 -33.79
CA PHE A 164 12.42 -2.67 -33.32
C PHE A 164 13.35 -2.98 -34.50
N GLY A 165 14.51 -2.33 -34.50
CA GLY A 165 15.56 -2.54 -35.50
C GLY A 165 16.76 -3.24 -34.86
N LEU A 166 17.21 -4.33 -35.48
CA LEU A 166 18.40 -5.08 -35.08
C LEU A 166 19.63 -4.54 -35.79
N LYS A 167 20.71 -4.38 -35.02
CA LYS A 167 22.07 -4.25 -35.53
C LYS A 167 22.83 -5.51 -35.16
N LEU A 168 22.95 -6.45 -36.09
CA LEU A 168 23.69 -7.69 -35.89
C LEU A 168 24.76 -7.80 -36.99
N PRO A 169 26.07 -7.84 -36.63
CA PRO A 169 27.15 -8.01 -37.60
C PRO A 169 27.02 -9.29 -38.44
N SER A 170 26.34 -10.31 -37.90
CA SER A 170 26.08 -11.59 -38.55
C SER A 170 24.93 -11.58 -39.56
N LEU A 171 24.02 -10.59 -39.49
CA LEU A 171 22.84 -10.49 -40.37
C LEU A 171 22.97 -9.38 -41.41
N SER A 172 23.81 -8.36 -41.16
CA SER A 172 24.10 -7.28 -42.12
C SER A 172 25.60 -6.91 -42.08
N PRO A 173 26.42 -7.39 -43.03
CA PRO A 173 27.85 -7.07 -43.11
C PRO A 173 28.12 -5.56 -43.22
N ASP A 174 27.19 -4.81 -43.80
CA ASP A 174 27.30 -3.37 -44.06
C ASP A 174 26.90 -2.48 -42.86
N GLY A 175 26.59 -3.07 -41.69
CA GLY A 175 26.15 -2.32 -40.51
C GLY A 175 24.74 -1.72 -40.60
N GLN A 176 23.96 -2.13 -41.62
CA GLN A 176 22.58 -1.68 -41.81
C GLN A 176 21.65 -2.21 -40.71
N ILE A 177 20.71 -1.37 -40.26
CA ILE A 177 19.71 -1.74 -39.27
C ILE A 177 18.62 -2.55 -39.96
N LEU A 178 18.48 -3.82 -39.59
CA LEU A 178 17.37 -4.65 -40.06
C LEU A 178 16.12 -4.35 -39.24
N GLN A 179 15.09 -3.79 -39.86
CA GLN A 179 13.79 -3.63 -39.21
C GLN A 179 13.11 -4.98 -39.06
N CYS A 180 12.72 -5.32 -37.83
CA CYS A 180 12.06 -6.59 -37.55
C CYS A 180 10.62 -6.56 -38.05
N GLU A 181 10.23 -7.58 -38.81
CA GLU A 181 8.86 -7.78 -39.25
C GLU A 181 8.00 -8.20 -38.06
N LEU A 182 7.13 -7.29 -37.60
CA LEU A 182 6.21 -7.59 -36.49
C LEU A 182 5.06 -8.49 -36.96
N TYR A 183 4.60 -9.38 -36.08
CA TYR A 183 3.47 -10.29 -36.32
C TYR A 183 3.70 -11.27 -37.49
N SER A 184 4.96 -11.59 -37.80
CA SER A 184 5.29 -12.50 -38.88
C SER A 184 4.62 -13.86 -38.73
N THR A 185 4.32 -14.51 -39.85
CA THR A 185 3.78 -15.88 -39.88
C THR A 185 4.73 -16.94 -39.31
N HIS A 186 5.99 -16.57 -39.11
CA HIS A 186 7.06 -17.42 -38.58
C HIS A 186 7.24 -17.27 -37.06
N TRP A 187 6.42 -16.45 -36.41
CA TRP A 187 6.47 -16.28 -34.96
C TRP A 187 5.85 -17.49 -34.25
N VAL A 188 6.58 -18.01 -33.26
CA VAL A 188 6.11 -19.02 -32.32
C VAL A 188 6.08 -18.38 -30.94
N LEU A 189 4.91 -18.40 -30.30
CA LEU A 189 4.70 -17.72 -29.02
C LEU A 189 4.73 -18.75 -27.90
N PHE A 190 5.44 -18.42 -26.83
CA PHE A 190 5.53 -19.21 -25.61
C PHE A 190 5.11 -18.38 -24.41
N GLN A 191 4.48 -19.05 -23.46
CA GLN A 191 4.02 -18.43 -22.22
C GLN A 191 5.21 -18.21 -21.28
N PRO A 192 5.20 -17.13 -20.47
CA PRO A 192 4.17 -16.10 -20.44
C PRO A 192 4.29 -15.09 -21.59
N ASN A 193 5.49 -14.55 -21.85
CA ASN A 193 5.71 -13.37 -22.69
C ASN A 193 6.82 -13.54 -23.74
N ILE A 194 7.02 -14.76 -24.24
CA ILE A 194 8.13 -15.09 -25.15
C ILE A 194 7.63 -15.15 -26.59
N VAL A 195 8.38 -14.54 -27.50
CA VAL A 195 8.18 -14.64 -28.96
C VAL A 195 9.46 -15.13 -29.61
N ILE A 196 9.39 -16.23 -30.34
CA ILE A 196 10.51 -16.77 -31.12
C ILE A 196 10.23 -16.50 -32.59
N ASP A 197 11.13 -15.74 -33.22
CA ASP A 197 11.11 -15.52 -34.66
C ASP A 197 11.98 -16.58 -35.34
N ALA A 198 11.35 -17.59 -35.95
CA ALA A 198 12.05 -18.69 -36.60
C ALA A 198 12.81 -18.25 -37.86
N LYS A 199 12.40 -17.14 -38.50
CA LYS A 199 13.06 -16.59 -39.70
C LYS A 199 14.34 -15.86 -39.31
N LEU A 200 14.31 -15.11 -38.22
CA LEU A 200 15.48 -14.38 -37.70
C LEU A 200 16.35 -15.20 -36.75
N GLY A 201 15.87 -16.36 -36.28
CA GLY A 201 16.54 -17.16 -35.26
C GLY A 201 16.66 -16.44 -33.90
N CYS A 202 15.79 -15.45 -33.66
CA CYS A 202 15.84 -14.57 -32.48
C CYS A 202 14.73 -14.93 -31.49
N MET A 203 15.03 -14.79 -30.20
CA MET A 203 14.09 -14.93 -29.11
C MET A 203 13.89 -13.57 -28.42
N TRP A 204 12.64 -13.20 -28.20
CA TRP A 204 12.22 -11.92 -27.65
C TRP A 204 11.38 -12.09 -26.40
N TYR A 205 11.48 -11.11 -25.51
CA TYR A 205 10.57 -10.94 -24.37
C TYR A 205 9.67 -9.74 -24.61
N LEU A 206 8.36 -9.93 -24.47
CA LEU A 206 7.39 -8.86 -24.51
C LEU A 206 7.30 -8.19 -23.13
N ASN A 207 7.51 -6.88 -23.12
CA ASN A 207 7.42 -6.06 -21.91
C ASN A 207 6.30 -5.02 -22.07
N LEU A 208 5.53 -4.83 -20.99
CA LEU A 208 4.50 -3.80 -20.95
C LEU A 208 5.12 -2.43 -20.68
N CYS A 209 4.85 -1.47 -21.56
CA CYS A 209 5.20 -0.06 -21.33
C CYS A 209 4.01 0.67 -20.70
N ILE A 210 4.09 0.96 -19.40
CA ILE A 210 2.96 1.52 -18.64
C ILE A 210 2.73 3.01 -18.93
N ASP A 211 3.79 3.83 -19.01
CA ASP A 211 3.64 5.30 -19.18
C ASP A 211 2.75 5.72 -20.37
N PRO A 212 2.95 5.18 -21.60
CA PRO A 212 2.09 5.54 -22.73
C PRO A 212 0.66 5.04 -22.54
N LEU A 213 0.48 3.89 -21.87
CA LEU A 213 -0.82 3.29 -21.63
C LEU A 213 -1.68 4.13 -20.68
N CYS A 214 -1.07 4.82 -19.71
CA CYS A 214 -1.77 5.76 -18.83
C CYS A 214 -2.46 6.90 -19.58
N ASN A 215 -1.89 7.33 -20.71
CA ASN A 215 -2.48 8.37 -21.56
C ASN A 215 -3.64 7.86 -22.43
N LEU A 216 -3.75 6.54 -22.61
CA LEU A 216 -4.78 5.90 -23.43
C LEU A 216 -6.03 5.53 -22.62
N ILE A 217 -5.90 5.37 -21.31
CA ILE A 217 -7.03 5.08 -20.42
C ILE A 217 -7.60 6.39 -19.91
N SER A 218 -8.72 6.83 -20.49
CA SER A 218 -9.36 8.11 -20.14
C SER A 218 -9.97 8.11 -18.74
N ASP A 219 -10.58 6.99 -18.33
CA ASP A 219 -11.20 6.86 -17.01
C ASP A 219 -10.13 6.68 -15.92
N ARG A 220 -10.05 7.66 -15.01
CA ARG A 220 -9.06 7.72 -13.92
C ARG A 220 -9.29 6.64 -12.85
N ILE A 221 -10.54 6.24 -12.64
CA ILE A 221 -10.87 5.17 -11.68
C ILE A 221 -10.40 3.84 -12.25
N ARG A 222 -10.76 3.54 -13.50
CA ARG A 222 -10.29 2.32 -14.20
C ARG A 222 -8.77 2.29 -14.34
N LEU A 223 -8.12 3.42 -14.62
CA LEU A 223 -6.66 3.53 -14.64
C LEU A 223 -6.05 3.20 -13.28
N THR A 224 -6.64 3.66 -12.19
CA THR A 224 -6.18 3.35 -10.83
C THR A 224 -6.29 1.84 -10.54
N GLU A 225 -7.46 1.24 -10.82
CA GLU A 225 -7.67 -0.21 -10.64
C GLU A 225 -6.68 -1.03 -11.49
N PHE A 226 -6.41 -0.60 -12.72
CA PHE A 226 -5.42 -1.19 -13.59
C PHE A 226 -4.01 -1.09 -12.99
N LEU A 227 -3.56 0.10 -12.57
CA LEU A 227 -2.21 0.32 -12.06
C LEU A 227 -1.96 -0.42 -10.74
N LEU A 228 -2.96 -0.57 -9.87
CA LEU A 228 -2.86 -1.31 -8.62
C LEU A 228 -2.50 -2.80 -8.81
N GLN A 229 -2.63 -3.31 -10.04
CA GLN A 229 -2.37 -4.69 -10.41
C GLN A 229 -1.12 -4.89 -11.29
N ARG A 230 -0.30 -3.84 -11.47
CA ARG A 230 0.91 -3.87 -12.32
C ARG A 230 2.19 -3.83 -11.50
N SER A 231 3.19 -4.60 -11.94
CA SER A 231 4.48 -4.72 -11.23
C SER A 231 5.22 -3.38 -11.05
N SER A 232 5.08 -2.44 -11.99
CA SER A 232 5.65 -1.08 -11.89
C SER A 232 4.59 -0.01 -11.61
N GLY A 233 3.41 -0.41 -11.12
CA GLY A 233 2.25 0.46 -10.97
C GLY A 233 2.37 1.51 -9.87
N LYS A 234 3.11 1.23 -8.77
CA LYS A 234 3.24 2.15 -7.61
C LYS A 234 3.72 3.54 -8.02
N GLN A 235 4.89 3.63 -8.66
CA GLN A 235 5.51 4.91 -9.02
C GLN A 235 4.66 5.70 -10.02
N VAL A 236 4.08 4.98 -11.00
CA VAL A 236 3.22 5.60 -12.01
C VAL A 236 1.91 6.09 -11.39
N LEU A 237 1.30 5.31 -10.48
CA LEU A 237 0.08 5.70 -9.79
C LEU A 237 0.30 6.94 -8.93
N LEU A 238 1.41 7.03 -8.17
CA LEU A 238 1.73 8.22 -7.38
C LEU A 238 1.94 9.46 -8.27
N LYS A 239 2.56 9.29 -9.44
CA LYS A 239 2.69 10.37 -10.44
C LYS A 239 1.33 10.80 -10.99
N VAL A 240 0.44 9.86 -11.33
CA VAL A 240 -0.92 10.15 -11.81
C VAL A 240 -1.73 10.86 -10.74
N LEU A 241 -1.69 10.40 -9.48
CA LEU A 241 -2.35 11.05 -8.35
C LEU A 241 -1.82 12.47 -8.13
N GLY A 242 -0.50 12.68 -8.21
CA GLY A 242 0.09 14.01 -8.13
C GLY A 242 -0.38 14.94 -9.25
N GLN A 243 -0.58 14.42 -10.47
CA GLN A 243 -1.13 15.20 -11.59
C GLN A 243 -2.64 15.48 -11.45
N LEU A 244 -3.39 14.58 -10.81
CA LEU A 244 -4.81 14.79 -10.56
C LEU A 244 -5.06 15.90 -9.54
N VAL A 245 -4.13 16.06 -8.60
CA VAL A 245 -4.17 17.09 -7.58
C VAL A 245 -3.09 18.15 -7.85
N ASP A 246 -2.85 18.46 -9.11
CA ASP A 246 -1.84 19.45 -9.49
C ASP A 246 -2.20 20.86 -9.00
N ASP A 247 -1.21 21.74 -9.09
CA ASP A 247 -1.21 23.12 -8.64
C ASP A 247 -2.41 23.96 -9.09
N GLN A 248 -3.02 23.59 -10.22
CA GLN A 248 -4.16 24.27 -10.84
C GLN A 248 -5.50 23.58 -10.55
N TYR A 249 -5.57 22.72 -9.55
CA TYR A 249 -6.77 21.96 -9.21
C TYR A 249 -7.93 22.88 -8.78
N LYS A 250 -9.09 22.72 -9.43
CA LYS A 250 -10.30 23.55 -9.22
C LYS A 250 -11.45 22.81 -8.53
N GLY A 251 -11.19 21.66 -7.89
CA GLY A 251 -12.24 20.90 -7.19
C GLY A 251 -13.15 20.04 -8.09
N THR A 252 -12.91 19.98 -9.40
CA THR A 252 -13.80 19.29 -10.36
C THR A 252 -13.79 17.76 -10.25
N LEU A 253 -12.75 17.17 -9.65
CA LEU A 253 -12.55 15.72 -9.59
C LEU A 253 -12.71 15.13 -8.18
N LEU A 254 -13.35 15.85 -7.25
CA LEU A 254 -13.50 15.39 -5.86
C LEU A 254 -14.19 14.00 -5.75
N PRO A 255 -15.31 13.71 -6.46
CA PRO A 255 -15.93 12.38 -6.40
C PRO A 255 -15.04 11.27 -6.98
N VAL A 256 -14.22 11.62 -7.98
CA VAL A 256 -13.25 10.71 -8.60
C VAL A 256 -12.13 10.40 -7.61
N LEU A 257 -11.59 11.42 -6.92
CA LEU A 257 -10.59 11.25 -5.88
C LEU A 257 -11.11 10.42 -4.69
N GLU A 258 -12.34 10.65 -4.24
CA GLU A 258 -12.98 9.86 -3.19
C GLU A 258 -13.02 8.36 -3.55
N THR A 259 -13.40 8.06 -4.80
CA THR A 259 -13.46 6.69 -5.30
C THR A 259 -12.05 6.09 -5.40
N ILE A 260 -11.09 6.84 -5.91
CA ILE A 260 -9.67 6.43 -6.03
C ILE A 260 -9.08 6.12 -4.65
N PHE A 261 -9.25 7.01 -3.67
CA PHE A 261 -8.80 6.78 -2.29
C PHE A 261 -9.45 5.54 -1.70
N SER A 262 -10.74 5.34 -1.98
CA SER A 262 -11.44 4.13 -1.53
C SER A 262 -10.88 2.84 -2.15
N ARG A 263 -10.46 2.85 -3.42
CA ARG A 263 -9.81 1.68 -4.05
C ARG A 263 -8.44 1.39 -3.43
N ILE A 264 -7.65 2.43 -3.21
CA ILE A 264 -6.31 2.32 -2.61
C ILE A 264 -6.41 1.80 -1.17
N ASN A 265 -7.22 2.46 -0.35
CA ASN A 265 -7.35 2.13 1.07
C ASN A 265 -8.02 0.77 1.31
N LYS A 266 -8.87 0.30 0.39
CA LYS A 266 -9.40 -1.08 0.44
C LYS A 266 -8.29 -2.13 0.36
N ILE A 267 -7.32 -1.95 -0.54
CA ILE A 267 -6.18 -2.87 -0.68
C ILE A 267 -5.27 -2.76 0.55
N TYR A 268 -4.97 -1.54 0.99
CA TYR A 268 -4.17 -1.31 2.18
C TYR A 268 -4.80 -1.93 3.43
N ALA A 269 -6.11 -1.76 3.67
CA ALA A 269 -6.83 -2.37 4.79
C ALA A 269 -6.76 -3.90 4.75
N SER A 270 -7.00 -4.49 3.57
CA SER A 270 -6.92 -5.94 3.40
C SER A 270 -5.52 -6.48 3.72
N TRP A 271 -4.46 -5.74 3.37
CA TRP A 271 -3.09 -6.11 3.67
C TRP A 271 -2.78 -6.00 5.17
N VAL A 272 -3.12 -4.86 5.80
CA VAL A 272 -2.89 -4.65 7.24
C VAL A 272 -3.62 -5.70 8.08
N GLN A 273 -4.86 -6.04 7.71
CA GLN A 273 -5.64 -7.08 8.40
C GLN A 273 -4.96 -8.46 8.28
N LEU A 274 -4.45 -8.79 7.09
CA LEU A 274 -3.76 -10.05 6.83
C LEU A 274 -2.42 -10.13 7.60
N GLU A 275 -1.68 -9.03 7.65
CA GLU A 275 -0.44 -8.92 8.40
C GLU A 275 -0.67 -9.09 9.92
N LEU A 276 -1.72 -8.46 10.46
CA LEU A 276 -2.13 -8.63 11.86
C LEU A 276 -2.55 -10.07 12.18
N GLN A 277 -3.29 -10.72 11.26
CA GLN A 277 -3.66 -12.12 11.41
C GLN A 277 -2.43 -13.03 11.43
N ASN A 278 -1.44 -12.78 10.57
CA ASN A 278 -0.20 -13.56 10.54
C ASN A 278 0.64 -13.39 11.81
N GLN A 279 0.62 -12.20 12.43
CA GLN A 279 1.32 -11.95 13.70
C GLN A 279 0.62 -12.59 14.91
N THR A 280 -0.71 -12.70 14.90
CA THR A 280 -1.51 -13.24 16.01
C THR A 280 -1.71 -14.76 15.94
N ALA A 281 -1.54 -15.38 14.76
CA ALA A 281 -1.74 -16.82 14.53
C ALA A 281 -0.50 -17.70 14.78
N GLN A 282 0.45 -17.28 15.63
CA GLN A 282 1.60 -18.10 16.05
C GLN A 282 1.32 -18.83 17.38
N PRO A 283 0.79 -20.07 17.39
CA PRO A 283 0.86 -20.92 18.57
C PRO A 283 2.28 -21.50 18.69
N SER A 284 2.90 -21.32 19.86
CA SER A 284 4.30 -21.64 20.17
C SER A 284 4.67 -23.13 20.16
N ASN A 285 3.84 -24.07 19.68
CA ASN A 285 4.08 -25.50 19.92
C ASN A 285 3.65 -26.52 18.84
N ILE A 286 3.45 -26.15 17.58
CA ILE A 286 3.21 -27.16 16.52
C ILE A 286 4.05 -26.85 15.28
N LYS A 287 4.96 -27.77 14.92
CA LYS A 287 5.66 -27.78 13.62
C LYS A 287 4.66 -28.15 12.53
N THR A 288 3.83 -27.21 12.07
CA THR A 288 3.01 -27.39 10.87
C THR A 288 3.83 -27.08 9.63
N THR A 289 4.02 -28.11 8.81
CA THR A 289 4.46 -28.00 7.42
C THR A 289 3.47 -27.16 6.61
N THR A 290 4.00 -26.20 5.84
CA THR A 290 3.32 -25.33 4.86
C THR A 290 2.43 -24.20 5.40
N VAL A 291 3.03 -23.22 6.07
CA VAL A 291 2.47 -21.86 6.11
C VAL A 291 2.50 -21.32 4.67
N LYS A 292 1.34 -21.20 4.01
CA LYS A 292 1.22 -20.38 2.80
C LYS A 292 1.49 -18.94 3.21
N HIS A 293 2.73 -18.48 3.10
CA HIS A 293 3.03 -17.05 3.20
C HIS A 293 2.21 -16.34 2.12
N SER A 294 1.20 -15.57 2.51
CA SER A 294 0.45 -14.73 1.60
C SER A 294 1.38 -13.68 1.02
N SER A 295 1.52 -13.66 -0.31
CA SER A 295 2.33 -12.65 -0.99
C SER A 295 1.72 -11.25 -0.79
N PRO A 296 2.55 -10.20 -0.66
CA PRO A 296 2.07 -8.84 -0.64
C PRO A 296 1.26 -8.52 -1.91
N PRO A 297 0.29 -7.58 -1.82
CA PRO A 297 -0.37 -7.08 -3.01
C PRO A 297 0.68 -6.51 -3.98
N ILE A 298 0.39 -6.59 -5.29
CA ILE A 298 1.32 -6.16 -6.33
C ILE A 298 1.73 -4.69 -6.14
N VAL A 299 0.75 -3.83 -5.83
CA VAL A 299 0.97 -2.43 -5.48
C VAL A 299 0.34 -2.15 -4.12
N LEU A 300 1.19 -1.71 -3.18
CA LEU A 300 0.78 -1.18 -1.88
C LEU A 300 1.13 0.31 -1.81
N ILE A 301 0.11 1.15 -1.69
CA ILE A 301 0.27 2.58 -1.40
C ILE A 301 0.08 2.78 0.09
N GLU A 302 1.09 3.32 0.75
CA GLU A 302 1.08 3.58 2.18
C GLU A 302 0.65 5.03 2.46
N GLN A 303 0.27 5.33 3.71
CA GLN A 303 -0.12 6.69 4.07
C GLN A 303 1.03 7.69 3.86
N LEU A 304 2.28 7.28 4.08
CA LEU A 304 3.44 8.12 3.83
C LEU A 304 3.59 8.52 2.36
N ASP A 305 3.29 7.60 1.43
CA ASP A 305 3.30 7.91 -0.01
C ASP A 305 2.25 8.98 -0.35
N MET A 306 1.06 8.90 0.27
CA MET A 306 -0.01 9.88 0.09
C MET A 306 0.33 11.23 0.71
N VAL A 307 0.97 11.24 1.89
CA VAL A 307 1.45 12.47 2.55
C VAL A 307 2.43 13.22 1.65
N GLN A 308 3.34 12.53 0.94
CA GLN A 308 4.25 13.18 -0.01
C GLN A 308 3.52 13.87 -1.17
N ILE A 309 2.38 13.34 -1.61
CA ILE A 309 1.53 13.98 -2.62
C ILE A 309 0.85 15.20 -2.01
N PHE A 310 0.26 15.04 -0.82
CA PHE A 310 -0.44 16.14 -0.14
C PHE A 310 0.50 17.30 0.21
N GLN A 311 1.76 17.04 0.55
CA GLN A 311 2.77 18.07 0.82
C GLN A 311 2.98 19.04 -0.35
N ARG A 312 2.85 18.58 -1.60
CA ARG A 312 3.00 19.42 -2.80
C ARG A 312 1.86 20.43 -2.96
N ILE A 313 0.71 20.11 -2.37
CA ILE A 313 -0.52 20.90 -2.45
C ILE A 313 -0.84 21.62 -1.13
N ALA A 314 0.06 21.59 -0.15
CA ALA A 314 -0.16 22.24 1.14
C ALA A 314 -0.51 23.73 0.98
N LYS A 315 -1.44 24.25 1.81
CA LYS A 315 -1.88 25.66 1.82
C LYS A 315 -2.57 26.13 0.54
N ARG A 316 -3.11 25.20 -0.25
CA ARG A 316 -3.84 25.51 -1.49
C ARG A 316 -5.35 25.41 -1.27
N PRO A 317 -6.16 26.11 -2.10
CA PRO A 317 -7.60 25.90 -2.07
C PRO A 317 -7.92 24.42 -2.31
N TYR A 318 -8.90 23.89 -1.58
CA TYR A 318 -9.34 22.48 -1.59
C TYR A 318 -8.43 21.45 -0.91
N THR A 319 -7.23 21.80 -0.44
CA THR A 319 -6.34 20.84 0.24
C THR A 319 -6.99 20.27 1.51
N GLU A 320 -7.64 21.11 2.31
CA GLU A 320 -8.45 20.66 3.45
C GLU A 320 -9.51 19.64 3.01
N THR A 321 -10.29 19.93 1.96
CA THR A 321 -11.34 19.03 1.47
C THR A 321 -10.77 17.68 1.02
N ILE A 322 -9.64 17.68 0.31
CA ILE A 322 -9.00 16.46 -0.18
C ILE A 322 -8.46 15.62 0.98
N LEU A 323 -7.83 16.26 1.96
CA LEU A 323 -7.37 15.60 3.19
C LEU A 323 -8.54 15.00 3.97
N MET A 324 -9.67 15.71 4.06
CA MET A 324 -10.88 15.21 4.71
C MET A 324 -11.48 14.02 3.96
N LEU A 325 -11.51 14.04 2.63
CA LEU A 325 -11.95 12.90 1.81
C LEU A 325 -11.04 11.68 2.00
N TYR A 326 -9.73 11.90 2.06
CA TYR A 326 -8.78 10.82 2.33
C TYR A 326 -8.97 10.25 3.74
N LEU A 327 -9.13 11.09 4.76
CA LEU A 327 -9.39 10.68 6.13
C LEU A 327 -10.72 9.92 6.27
N GLN A 328 -11.78 10.38 5.60
CA GLN A 328 -13.05 9.69 5.54
C GLN A 328 -12.92 8.31 4.89
N SER A 329 -12.12 8.21 3.83
CA SER A 329 -11.80 6.94 3.19
C SER A 329 -11.06 6.00 4.15
N LEU A 330 -10.05 6.48 4.90
CA LEU A 330 -9.37 5.67 5.91
C LEU A 330 -10.33 5.16 7.00
N SER A 331 -11.18 6.06 7.52
CA SER A 331 -12.20 5.72 8.52
C SER A 331 -13.19 4.67 8.01
N LYS A 332 -13.65 4.78 6.76
CA LYS A 332 -14.53 3.80 6.11
C LYS A 332 -13.95 2.39 6.08
N PHE A 333 -12.64 2.24 6.01
CA PHE A 333 -11.95 0.95 6.01
C PHE A 333 -11.31 0.60 7.37
N ASN A 334 -11.70 1.31 8.45
CA ASN A 334 -11.16 1.12 9.81
C ASN A 334 -9.63 1.21 9.89
N ILE A 335 -9.02 2.10 9.10
CA ILE A 335 -7.59 2.37 9.15
C ILE A 335 -7.35 3.61 10.03
N ALA A 336 -6.50 3.48 11.04
CA ALA A 336 -6.07 4.61 11.84
C ALA A 336 -5.15 5.55 11.05
N ALA A 337 -5.36 6.86 11.16
CA ALA A 337 -4.44 7.85 10.61
C ALA A 337 -3.06 7.73 11.28
N GLN A 338 -1.99 7.88 10.50
CA GLN A 338 -0.62 7.91 11.01
C GLN A 338 -0.22 9.32 11.48
N GLU A 339 0.91 9.40 12.17
CA GLU A 339 1.40 10.63 12.80
C GLU A 339 1.59 11.77 11.79
N GLU A 340 2.30 11.52 10.69
CA GLU A 340 2.61 12.54 9.68
C GLU A 340 1.36 13.04 8.95
N LEU A 341 0.42 12.15 8.64
CA LEU A 341 -0.87 12.54 8.09
C LEU A 341 -1.67 13.39 9.09
N SER A 342 -1.69 13.01 10.37
CA SER A 342 -2.40 13.74 11.41
C SER A 342 -1.83 15.16 11.59
N LYS A 343 -0.49 15.29 11.68
CA LYS A 343 0.19 16.59 11.73
C LYS A 343 -0.13 17.45 10.52
N MET A 344 -0.15 16.85 9.32
CA MET A 344 -0.47 17.58 8.10
C MET A 344 -1.91 18.10 8.10
N ILE A 345 -2.89 17.26 8.45
CA ILE A 345 -4.30 17.67 8.56
C ILE A 345 -4.45 18.81 9.58
N ILE A 346 -3.79 18.70 10.73
CA ILE A 346 -3.80 19.75 11.76
C ILE A 346 -3.22 21.05 11.21
N SER A 347 -2.07 21.00 10.53
CA SER A 347 -1.42 22.20 9.99
C SER A 347 -2.30 22.94 8.97
N GLU A 348 -3.02 22.20 8.14
CA GLU A 348 -3.93 22.76 7.14
C GLU A 348 -5.20 23.35 7.77
N LEU A 349 -5.78 22.67 8.77
CA LEU A 349 -6.95 23.17 9.50
C LEU A 349 -6.65 24.45 10.30
N ILE A 350 -5.45 24.54 10.89
CA ILE A 350 -4.98 25.76 11.57
C ILE A 350 -4.80 26.89 10.56
N HIS A 351 -4.22 26.60 9.39
CA HIS A 351 -4.02 27.59 8.33
C HIS A 351 -5.34 28.16 7.82
N ASN A 352 -6.36 27.32 7.62
CA ASN A 352 -7.68 27.73 7.14
C ASN A 352 -8.62 28.26 8.25
N HIS A 353 -8.14 28.34 9.50
CA HIS A 353 -8.93 28.72 10.68
C HIS A 353 -10.16 27.81 10.96
N SER A 354 -10.13 26.56 10.48
CA SER A 354 -11.19 25.55 10.61
C SER A 354 -11.18 24.84 11.97
N PHE A 355 -11.19 25.60 13.07
CA PHE A 355 -11.02 25.08 14.45
C PHE A 355 -12.16 24.15 14.89
N ASP A 356 -13.39 24.38 14.43
CA ASP A 356 -14.53 23.50 14.73
C ASP A 356 -14.38 22.10 14.15
N THR A 357 -13.83 22.02 12.93
CA THR A 357 -13.52 20.75 12.29
C THR A 357 -12.43 20.02 13.05
N LEU A 358 -11.37 20.73 13.45
CA LEU A 358 -10.30 20.17 14.28
C LEU A 358 -10.84 19.60 15.61
N ARG A 359 -11.72 20.35 16.30
CA ARG A 359 -12.37 19.88 17.53
C ARG A 359 -13.13 18.58 17.29
N ARG A 360 -13.99 18.54 16.26
CA ARG A 360 -14.76 17.32 15.93
C ARG A 360 -13.85 16.13 15.64
N LEU A 361 -12.78 16.32 14.86
CA LEU A 361 -11.86 15.23 14.51
C LEU A 361 -11.20 14.60 15.74
N VAL A 362 -10.81 15.41 16.73
CA VAL A 362 -10.23 14.90 17.98
C VAL A 362 -11.30 14.30 18.89
N SER A 363 -12.49 14.91 18.99
CA SER A 363 -13.58 14.35 19.78
C SER A 363 -13.99 12.95 19.30
N TYR A 364 -14.05 12.74 17.99
CA TYR A 364 -14.35 11.43 17.38
C TYR A 364 -13.12 10.52 17.20
N SER A 365 -11.95 10.89 17.72
CA SER A 365 -10.71 10.09 17.65
C SER A 365 -10.34 9.66 16.21
N MET A 366 -10.59 10.55 15.23
CA MET A 366 -10.28 10.31 13.82
C MET A 366 -8.79 10.56 13.49
N LEU A 367 -8.11 11.40 14.29
CA LEU A 367 -6.68 11.66 14.19
C LEU A 367 -5.90 10.75 15.15
N LEU A 368 -4.61 10.54 14.88
CA LEU A 368 -3.76 9.77 15.79
C LEU A 368 -3.60 10.50 17.12
N GLU A 369 -4.11 9.90 18.19
CA GLU A 369 -3.92 10.37 19.56
C GLU A 369 -2.55 9.89 20.07
N SER A 370 -1.53 10.75 20.01
CA SER A 370 -0.19 10.46 20.51
C SER A 370 0.42 11.68 21.19
N LYS A 371 1.42 11.44 22.05
CA LYS A 371 2.18 12.53 22.69
C LYS A 371 2.79 13.48 21.64
N ALA A 372 3.30 12.94 20.53
CA ALA A 372 3.92 13.74 19.48
C ALA A 372 2.92 14.66 18.77
N VAL A 373 1.73 14.14 18.41
CA VAL A 373 0.67 14.94 17.78
C VAL A 373 0.12 16.00 18.74
N ALA A 374 -0.06 15.66 20.02
CA ALA A 374 -0.51 16.61 21.02
C ALA A 374 0.52 17.73 21.28
N CYS A 375 1.81 17.40 21.39
CA CYS A 375 2.87 18.40 21.49
C CYS A 375 2.94 19.30 20.24
N PHE A 376 2.68 18.74 19.05
CA PHE A 376 2.60 19.53 17.82
C PHE A 376 1.40 20.50 17.82
N LEU A 377 0.26 20.13 18.40
CA LEU A 377 -0.85 21.07 18.60
C LEU A 377 -0.46 22.19 19.57
N LEU A 378 0.21 21.83 20.68
CA LEU A 378 0.68 22.79 21.67
C LEU A 378 1.70 23.78 21.11
N SER A 379 2.55 23.38 20.17
CA SER A 379 3.48 24.32 19.53
C SER A 379 2.78 25.40 18.69
N HIS A 380 1.50 25.22 18.38
CA HIS A 380 0.65 26.18 17.65
C HIS A 380 -0.39 26.83 18.58
N SER A 381 -0.22 26.74 19.90
CA SER A 381 -1.14 27.30 20.90
C SER A 381 -1.37 28.80 20.77
N ASP A 382 -0.37 29.52 20.24
CA ASP A 382 -0.34 30.98 20.18
C ASP A 382 -1.40 31.54 19.23
N VAL A 383 -1.84 30.74 18.25
CA VAL A 383 -2.81 31.14 17.24
C VAL A 383 -4.23 31.18 17.81
N ASN A 384 -4.60 30.20 18.64
CA ASN A 384 -5.92 30.11 19.24
C ASN A 384 -5.92 29.28 20.53
N THR A 385 -6.52 29.81 21.59
CA THR A 385 -6.71 29.10 22.87
C THR A 385 -7.48 27.80 22.72
N ALA A 386 -8.34 27.68 21.71
CA ALA A 386 -9.05 26.45 21.36
C ALA A 386 -8.09 25.30 20.99
N ILE A 387 -6.97 25.57 20.31
CA ILE A 387 -5.98 24.53 19.95
C ILE A 387 -5.36 23.96 21.22
N SER A 388 -5.03 24.81 22.19
CA SER A 388 -4.50 24.38 23.48
C SER A 388 -5.47 23.45 24.21
N GLN A 389 -6.78 23.78 24.18
CA GLN A 389 -7.79 22.92 24.78
C GLN A 389 -7.94 21.58 24.07
N VAL A 390 -7.88 21.56 22.73
CA VAL A 390 -7.89 20.31 21.94
C VAL A 390 -6.67 19.45 22.25
N ALA A 391 -5.49 20.06 22.40
CA ALA A 391 -4.28 19.32 22.77
C ALA A 391 -4.38 18.74 24.18
N ILE A 392 -4.92 19.49 25.15
CA ILE A 392 -5.13 19.02 26.52
C ILE A 392 -6.17 17.87 26.55
N ASP A 393 -7.25 17.96 25.76
CA ASP A 393 -8.24 16.89 25.64
C ASP A 393 -7.60 15.61 25.09
N MET A 394 -6.81 15.73 24.01
CA MET A 394 -6.04 14.62 23.45
C MET A 394 -5.06 14.00 24.45
N LEU A 395 -4.30 14.83 25.20
CA LEU A 395 -3.39 14.37 26.25
C LEU A 395 -4.13 13.67 27.40
N GLY A 396 -5.32 14.16 27.74
CA GLY A 396 -6.19 13.60 28.77
C GLY A 396 -6.64 12.19 28.42
N LYS A 397 -7.03 11.96 27.16
CA LYS A 397 -7.41 10.63 26.64
C LYS A 397 -6.26 9.63 26.71
N ILE A 398 -5.05 10.03 26.33
CA ILE A 398 -3.85 9.17 26.41
C ILE A 398 -3.22 9.09 27.81
N GLN A 399 -3.84 9.72 28.83
CA GLN A 399 -3.38 9.78 30.22
C GLN A 399 -1.95 10.35 30.39
N ALA A 400 -1.54 11.27 29.52
CA ALA A 400 -0.23 11.91 29.57
C ALA A 400 -0.22 13.15 30.50
N TYR A 401 -0.58 12.94 31.77
CA TYR A 401 -0.81 14.02 32.75
C TYR A 401 0.43 14.88 33.03
N GLU A 402 1.64 14.31 32.95
CA GLU A 402 2.90 15.04 33.08
C GLU A 402 2.99 16.23 32.12
N ILE A 403 2.64 16.00 30.85
CA ILE A 403 2.69 17.04 29.80
C ILE A 403 1.59 18.08 30.03
N ILE A 404 0.39 17.64 30.41
CA ILE A 404 -0.74 18.55 30.71
C ILE A 404 -0.37 19.51 31.84
N VAL A 405 0.23 18.99 32.92
CA VAL A 405 0.67 19.79 34.06
C VAL A 405 1.68 20.85 33.62
N GLU A 406 2.68 20.49 32.81
CA GLU A 406 3.67 21.45 32.31
C GLU A 406 3.04 22.58 31.47
N VAL A 407 2.08 22.23 30.60
CA VAL A 407 1.34 23.22 29.80
C VAL A 407 0.52 24.16 30.69
N MET A 408 -0.21 23.62 31.67
CA MET A 408 -1.04 24.42 32.57
C MET A 408 -0.21 25.36 33.45
N LEU A 409 0.97 24.93 33.88
CA LEU A 409 1.93 25.77 34.60
C LEU A 409 2.43 26.92 33.71
N GLY A 410 2.73 26.65 32.43
CA GLY A 410 3.09 27.68 31.46
C GLY A 410 1.97 28.70 31.19
N GLN A 411 0.71 28.26 31.23
CA GLN A 411 -0.47 29.13 31.08
C GLN A 411 -0.86 29.91 32.34
N GLY A 412 -0.14 29.74 33.46
CA GLY A 412 -0.45 30.39 34.74
C GLY A 412 -1.63 29.78 35.52
N LYS A 413 -2.19 28.64 35.07
CA LYS A 413 -3.30 27.93 35.75
C LYS A 413 -2.75 26.99 36.84
N VAL A 414 -1.99 27.55 37.77
CA VAL A 414 -1.17 26.76 38.73
C VAL A 414 -2.03 25.91 39.68
N ILE A 415 -3.16 26.44 40.14
CA ILE A 415 -4.06 25.72 41.07
C ILE A 415 -4.73 24.52 40.39
N ASP A 416 -5.19 24.69 39.15
CA ASP A 416 -5.81 23.60 38.39
C ASP A 416 -4.77 22.53 38.03
N ALA A 417 -3.55 22.95 37.68
CA ALA A 417 -2.42 22.05 37.46
C ALA A 417 -2.10 21.23 38.72
N LEU A 418 -2.13 21.87 39.89
CA LEU A 418 -1.83 21.24 41.18
C LEU A 418 -2.91 20.22 41.55
N ARG A 419 -4.18 20.55 41.29
CA ARG A 419 -5.32 19.64 41.48
C ARG A 419 -5.20 18.41 40.57
N LEU A 420 -4.88 18.63 39.29
CA LEU A 420 -4.68 17.53 38.34
C LEU A 420 -3.51 16.65 38.75
N ALA A 421 -2.36 17.24 39.09
CA ALA A 421 -1.15 16.52 39.50
C ALA A 421 -1.39 15.68 40.75
N LYS A 422 -2.07 16.24 41.75
CA LYS A 422 -2.47 15.53 42.97
C LYS A 422 -3.29 14.28 42.66
N ASN A 423 -4.26 14.40 41.76
CA ASN A 423 -5.20 13.33 41.45
C ASN A 423 -4.62 12.25 40.53
N SER A 424 -3.63 12.59 39.69
CA SER A 424 -3.15 11.69 38.62
C SER A 424 -1.73 11.16 38.83
N LEU A 425 -0.79 11.96 39.37
CA LEU A 425 0.60 11.53 39.60
C LEU A 425 0.83 10.99 41.02
N GLY A 426 -0.07 11.31 41.96
CA GLY A 426 0.09 11.03 43.39
C GLY A 426 0.91 12.10 44.11
N LEU A 427 0.64 12.31 45.40
CA LEU A 427 1.20 13.41 46.21
C LEU A 427 2.73 13.49 46.17
N ASP A 428 3.39 12.33 46.15
CA ASP A 428 4.84 12.20 46.38
C ASP A 428 5.66 12.53 45.14
N LYS A 429 5.05 12.46 43.95
CA LYS A 429 5.72 12.66 42.66
C LYS A 429 5.60 14.08 42.13
N VAL A 430 4.88 14.97 42.82
CA VAL A 430 4.68 16.36 42.37
C VAL A 430 5.89 17.23 42.75
N PRO A 431 6.64 17.80 41.79
CA PRO A 431 7.85 18.57 42.10
C PRO A 431 7.52 19.97 42.64
N ALA A 432 7.83 20.23 43.92
CA ALA A 432 7.48 21.50 44.58
C ALA A 432 8.06 22.75 43.88
N ARG A 433 9.32 22.67 43.43
CA ARG A 433 10.02 23.78 42.78
C ARG A 433 9.31 24.29 41.53
N LYS A 434 8.88 23.40 40.63
CA LYS A 434 8.24 23.79 39.35
C LYS A 434 6.94 24.57 39.59
N PHE A 435 6.15 24.15 40.58
CA PHE A 435 4.89 24.80 40.92
C PHE A 435 5.09 26.14 41.63
N LEU A 436 6.07 26.24 42.54
CA LEU A 436 6.42 27.50 43.23
C LEU A 436 7.00 28.53 42.25
N GLU A 437 7.83 28.11 41.31
CA GLU A 437 8.36 28.98 40.26
C GLU A 437 7.23 29.51 39.36
N ALA A 438 6.31 28.65 38.94
CA ALA A 438 5.16 29.05 38.14
C ALA A 438 4.24 30.02 38.91
N ALA A 439 3.97 29.75 40.19
CA ALA A 439 3.17 30.63 41.04
C ALA A 439 3.85 31.99 41.31
N HIS A 440 5.18 32.02 41.37
CA HIS A 440 5.92 33.26 41.49
C HIS A 440 5.85 34.08 40.19
N LYS A 441 5.93 33.43 39.02
CA LYS A 441 5.79 34.08 37.71
C LYS A 441 4.41 34.70 37.47
N THR A 442 3.35 34.16 38.09
CA THR A 442 2.00 34.74 37.98
C THR A 442 1.84 36.08 38.71
N ARG A 443 2.77 36.47 39.60
CA ARG A 443 2.73 37.71 40.41
C ARG A 443 1.45 37.91 41.23
N ASP A 444 0.74 36.83 41.51
CA ASP A 444 -0.44 36.80 42.38
C ASP A 444 -0.05 36.17 43.71
N ASP A 445 -0.02 36.99 44.75
CA ASP A 445 0.39 36.61 46.09
C ASP A 445 -0.54 35.55 46.71
N LEU A 446 -1.83 35.53 46.35
CA LEU A 446 -2.80 34.55 46.83
C LEU A 446 -2.56 33.16 46.23
N ILE A 447 -2.23 33.10 44.93
CA ILE A 447 -1.87 31.86 44.24
C ILE A 447 -0.56 31.33 44.82
N PHE A 448 0.44 32.18 44.99
CA PHE A 448 1.72 31.80 45.58
C PHE A 448 1.55 31.27 47.01
N HIS A 449 0.78 31.97 47.85
CA HIS A 449 0.47 31.53 49.21
C HIS A 449 -0.22 30.16 49.25
N SER A 450 -1.23 29.97 48.40
CA SER A 450 -2.00 28.71 48.34
C SER A 450 -1.14 27.52 47.91
N VAL A 451 -0.28 27.71 46.90
CA VAL A 451 0.65 26.67 46.43
C VAL A 451 1.71 26.37 47.47
N PHE A 452 2.27 27.39 48.13
CA PHE A 452 3.26 27.21 49.20
C PHE A 452 2.69 26.44 50.38
N ARG A 453 1.50 26.83 50.85
CA ARG A 453 0.79 26.14 51.93
C ARG A 453 0.43 24.70 51.57
N PHE A 454 0.06 24.43 50.32
CA PHE A 454 -0.18 23.07 49.86
C PHE A 454 1.06 22.17 50.03
N PHE A 455 2.24 22.65 49.64
CA PHE A 455 3.47 21.87 49.79
C PHE A 455 3.94 21.76 51.25
N GLN A 456 3.68 22.77 52.10
CA GLN A 456 3.87 22.62 53.54
C GLN A 456 3.00 21.50 54.12
N MET A 457 1.72 21.46 53.75
CA MET A 457 0.80 20.40 54.19
C MET A 457 1.15 19.03 53.59
N ARG A 458 1.72 18.98 52.38
CA ARG A 458 2.29 17.77 51.79
C ARG A 458 3.47 17.27 52.61
N ASN A 459 4.42 18.15 52.93
CA ASN A 459 5.62 17.78 53.69
C ASN A 459 5.26 17.37 55.12
N LEU A 460 4.24 17.97 55.73
CA LEU A 460 3.73 17.54 57.03
C LEU A 460 3.19 16.10 56.98
N LYS A 461 2.57 15.69 55.87
CA LYS A 461 2.05 14.33 55.70
C LYS A 461 3.13 13.30 55.36
N LEU A 462 4.18 13.69 54.64
CA LEU A 462 5.21 12.76 54.14
C LEU A 462 6.45 12.67 55.04
N TYR A 463 6.81 13.78 55.67
CA TYR A 463 8.04 13.94 56.42
C TYR A 463 7.81 14.47 57.84
N GLU A 464 6.55 14.59 58.26
CA GLU A 464 6.14 15.15 59.56
C GLU A 464 6.70 16.55 59.86
N THR A 465 7.13 17.28 58.83
CA THR A 465 7.73 18.60 58.95
C THR A 465 7.17 19.57 57.91
N LEU A 466 7.02 20.84 58.28
CA LEU A 466 6.60 21.91 57.35
C LEU A 466 7.77 22.42 56.47
N ALA A 467 8.98 21.93 56.72
CA ALA A 467 10.18 22.37 56.01
C ALA A 467 10.26 21.73 54.61
N PHE A 468 10.81 22.47 53.65
CA PHE A 468 11.12 21.90 52.34
C PHE A 468 12.45 21.13 52.40
N PRO A 469 12.53 19.91 51.86
CA PRO A 469 13.79 19.19 51.75
C PRO A 469 14.83 20.01 50.97
N LYS A 470 16.07 20.04 51.44
CA LYS A 470 17.17 20.75 50.76
C LYS A 470 17.38 20.27 49.32
N ALA A 471 17.04 19.01 49.04
CA ALA A 471 17.10 18.40 47.72
C ALA A 471 16.15 19.05 46.68
N GLU A 472 15.05 19.68 47.12
CA GLU A 472 14.07 20.31 46.20
C GLU A 472 14.48 21.72 45.75
N GLN A 473 15.55 22.30 46.32
CA GLN A 473 16.11 23.61 45.95
C GLN A 473 15.11 24.78 45.99
N CYS A 474 14.21 24.81 46.97
CA CYS A 474 13.16 25.83 47.11
C CYS A 474 13.56 27.05 47.99
N THR A 475 14.84 27.26 48.28
CA THR A 475 15.32 28.24 49.28
C THR A 475 14.96 29.69 48.93
N GLU A 476 15.02 30.06 47.65
CA GLU A 476 14.66 31.39 47.17
C GLU A 476 13.17 31.68 47.36
N PHE A 477 12.30 30.70 47.11
CA PHE A 477 10.85 30.83 47.27
C PHE A 477 10.44 30.90 48.75
N ILE A 478 11.18 30.23 49.64
CA ILE A 478 10.98 30.35 51.10
C ILE A 478 11.33 31.77 51.58
N GLN A 479 12.42 32.35 51.08
CA GLN A 479 12.80 33.73 51.40
C GLN A 479 11.75 34.73 50.89
N HIS A 480 11.27 34.54 49.65
CA HIS A 480 10.18 35.33 49.10
C HIS A 480 8.91 35.24 49.95
N TYR A 481 8.48 34.03 50.33
CA TYR A 481 7.31 33.83 51.19
C TYR A 481 7.45 34.54 52.54
N ASN A 482 8.61 34.45 53.18
CA ASN A 482 8.89 35.09 54.47
C ASN A 482 8.88 36.62 54.39
N GLY A 483 9.23 37.20 53.23
CA GLY A 483 9.19 38.63 53.00
C GLY A 483 7.79 39.15 52.72
N THR A 484 6.98 38.42 51.97
CA THR A 484 5.63 38.85 51.55
C THR A 484 4.55 38.55 52.59
N PHE A 485 4.69 37.47 53.38
CA PHE A 485 3.73 37.03 54.40
C PHE A 485 4.35 36.84 55.79
N PRO A 486 4.84 37.92 56.45
CA PRO A 486 5.50 37.82 57.75
C PRO A 486 4.57 37.38 58.89
N THR A 487 3.27 37.63 58.79
CA THR A 487 2.26 37.33 59.84
C THR A 487 1.92 35.84 59.95
N ASP A 488 2.02 35.06 58.89
CA ASP A 488 1.68 33.62 58.94
C ASP A 488 2.79 32.74 59.57
N ASN A 489 4.01 33.28 59.67
CA ASN A 489 5.11 32.64 60.40
C ASN A 489 4.93 32.69 61.92
N SER A 490 4.01 33.53 62.42
CA SER A 490 3.75 33.67 63.86
C SER A 490 2.86 32.56 64.44
N LEU A 491 2.22 31.75 63.59
CA LEU A 491 1.41 30.59 63.98
C LEU A 491 2.21 29.27 63.91
N ARG A 492 3.48 29.28 64.32
CA ARG A 492 4.17 28.04 64.70
C ARG A 492 3.62 27.58 66.05
N PRO A 493 2.99 26.40 66.18
CA PRO A 493 2.96 25.74 67.46
C PRO A 493 4.42 25.44 67.83
N GLN A 494 4.89 26.02 68.93
CA GLN A 494 6.09 25.52 69.59
C GLN A 494 5.80 24.10 70.04
N ILE A 495 6.27 23.12 69.28
CA ILE A 495 6.34 21.73 69.75
C ILE A 495 7.62 21.65 70.57
N ILE A 496 7.42 21.52 71.89
CA ILE A 496 8.44 21.13 72.89
C ILE A 496 8.80 19.66 72.66
#